data_AF-A0A366JQ79-F1
#
_entry.id   AF-A0A366JQ79-F1
#
_cell.length_a   1.000
_cell.length_b   1.000
_cell.length_c   1.000
_cell.angle_alpha   90.00
_cell.angle_beta   90.00
_cell.angle_gamma   90.00
#
_symmetry.space_group_name_H-M   'P 1'
#
loop_
_entity.id
_entity.type
_entity.pdbx_description
1 polymer ?
#
loop_
_entity_poly.entity_id
_entity_poly.type
_entity_poly.pdbx_seq_one_letter_code
_entity_poly.pdbx_strand_id
1 'polypeptide(L)'
;MWRRNEGFFLAELLLSLSGILLAAGIMFPLVIKAIEHSEEVKQDYKSTQLLYESLQQAASEGHYPEGKTIIENQTVYEIFPIENQGFMEVCIRYENVRDRPEEKCEVFQQ
;
A
#
# COMPACT_ATOMS: atom_id res chain seq x y z
N MET A 1 30.25 -55.45 20.76
CA MET A 1 31.08 -54.32 20.30
C MET A 1 30.96 -54.24 18.78
N TRP A 2 30.79 -53.04 18.23
CA TRP A 2 30.78 -52.70 16.79
C TRP A 2 29.63 -53.18 15.89
N ARG A 3 28.60 -52.33 15.82
CA ARG A 3 28.26 -51.71 14.52
C ARG A 3 27.72 -50.29 14.78
N ARG A 4 28.67 -49.37 14.89
CA ARG A 4 28.48 -47.94 15.11
C ARG A 4 27.98 -47.36 13.78
N ASN A 5 26.72 -46.94 13.74
CA ASN A 5 26.05 -46.52 12.51
C ASN A 5 26.36 -45.03 12.26
N GLU A 6 27.55 -44.74 11.73
CA GLU A 6 27.98 -43.38 11.33
C GLU A 6 27.56 -43.07 9.86
N GLY A 7 26.37 -43.52 9.45
CA GLY A 7 25.96 -43.53 8.03
C GLY A 7 24.63 -42.86 7.69
N PHE A 8 23.94 -42.25 8.67
CA PHE A 8 22.62 -41.65 8.47
C PHE A 8 22.61 -40.11 8.54
N PHE A 9 23.78 -39.48 8.65
CA PHE A 9 23.89 -38.03 8.83
C PHE A 9 23.52 -37.24 7.57
N LEU A 10 23.95 -37.70 6.39
CA LEU A 10 23.80 -36.94 5.14
C LEU A 10 22.36 -36.98 4.61
N ALA A 11 21.68 -38.13 4.70
CA ALA A 11 20.28 -38.24 4.28
C ALA A 11 19.34 -37.43 5.19
N GLU A 12 19.54 -37.46 6.50
CA GLU A 12 18.79 -36.62 7.44
C GLU A 12 19.04 -35.13 7.22
N LEU A 13 20.30 -34.74 6.97
CA LEU A 13 20.64 -33.36 6.61
C LEU A 13 19.93 -32.92 5.34
N LEU A 14 19.97 -33.72 4.28
CA LEU A 14 19.29 -33.40 3.02
C LEU A 14 17.77 -33.31 3.22
N LEU A 15 17.19 -34.21 4.02
CA LEU A 15 15.75 -34.16 4.35
C LEU A 15 15.41 -32.88 5.13
N SER A 16 16.18 -32.53 6.17
CA SER A 16 15.96 -31.29 6.92
C SER A 16 16.11 -30.04 6.05
N LEU A 17 17.13 -30.00 5.20
CA LEU A 17 17.37 -28.90 4.27
C LEU A 17 16.23 -28.77 3.25
N SER A 18 15.74 -29.90 2.72
CA SER A 18 14.61 -29.88 1.80
C SER A 18 13.35 -29.32 2.46
N GLY A 19 13.08 -29.66 3.73
CA GLY A 19 11.97 -29.10 4.49
C GLY A 19 12.11 -27.59 4.68
N ILE A 20 13.31 -27.11 5.01
CA ILE A 20 13.59 -25.67 5.16
C ILE A 20 13.43 -24.94 3.83
N LEU A 21 13.95 -25.50 2.73
CA LEU A 21 13.85 -24.90 1.40
C LEU A 21 12.40 -24.84 0.91
N LEU A 22 11.59 -25.87 1.15
CA LEU A 22 10.16 -25.86 0.83
C LEU A 22 9.41 -24.82 1.67
N ALA A 23 9.67 -24.77 2.98
CA ALA A 23 9.08 -23.78 3.86
C ALA A 23 9.47 -22.35 3.46
N ALA A 24 10.74 -22.12 3.17
CA ALA A 24 11.25 -20.85 2.67
C ALA A 24 10.59 -20.46 1.34
N GLY A 25 10.49 -21.41 0.41
CA GLY A 25 9.85 -21.19 -0.90
C GLY A 25 8.40 -20.73 -0.81
N ILE A 26 7.68 -21.07 0.27
CA ILE A 26 6.32 -20.61 0.53
C ILE A 26 6.32 -19.32 1.35
N MET A 27 7.16 -19.22 2.38
CA MET A 27 7.17 -18.08 3.30
C MET A 27 7.68 -16.80 2.64
N PHE A 28 8.75 -16.86 1.85
CA PHE A 28 9.31 -15.68 1.18
C PHE A 28 8.29 -14.95 0.30
N PRO A 29 7.59 -15.59 -0.65
CA PRO A 29 6.61 -14.88 -1.48
C PRO A 29 5.43 -14.33 -0.67
N LEU A 30 5.04 -15.00 0.43
CA LEU A 30 3.99 -14.48 1.31
C LEU A 30 4.42 -13.21 2.04
N VAL A 31 5.66 -13.18 2.55
CA VAL A 31 6.22 -12.00 3.22
C VAL A 31 6.33 -10.84 2.25
N ILE A 32 6.81 -11.06 1.03
CA ILE A 32 6.91 -10.02 0.00
C ILE A 32 5.52 -9.42 -0.29
N LYS A 33 4.51 -10.27 -0.54
CA LYS A 33 3.13 -9.82 -0.78
C LYS A 33 2.55 -9.05 0.41
N ALA A 34 2.86 -9.48 1.64
CA ALA A 34 2.39 -8.80 2.84
C ALA A 34 3.01 -7.40 2.99
N ILE A 35 4.30 -7.24 2.64
CA ILE A 35 4.97 -5.93 2.65
C ILE A 35 4.34 -5.02 1.60
N GLU A 36 4.22 -5.49 0.35
CA GLU A 36 3.58 -4.72 -0.73
C GLU A 36 2.17 -4.26 -0.34
N HIS A 37 1.35 -5.18 0.18
CA HIS A 37 0.00 -4.86 0.60
C HIS A 37 -0.04 -3.88 1.78
N SER A 38 0.91 -3.98 2.71
CA SER A 38 1.02 -3.03 3.81
C SER A 38 1.33 -1.61 3.33
N GLU A 39 2.14 -1.46 2.28
CA GLU A 39 2.44 -0.16 1.69
C GLU A 39 1.23 0.41 0.93
N GLU A 40 0.53 -0.43 0.16
CA GLU A 40 -0.74 -0.08 -0.50
C GLU A 40 -1.76 0.47 0.51
N VAL A 41 -1.99 -0.25 1.61
CA VAL A 41 -2.94 0.16 2.65
C VAL A 41 -2.52 1.47 3.33
N LYS A 42 -1.21 1.66 3.55
CA LYS A 42 -0.71 2.91 4.14
C LYS A 42 -0.95 4.10 3.22
N GLN A 43 -0.72 3.94 1.92
CA GLN A 43 -0.96 4.97 0.93
C GLN A 43 -2.46 5.26 0.74
N ASP A 44 -3.28 4.21 0.75
CA ASP A 44 -4.74 4.29 0.69
C ASP A 44 -5.31 5.09 1.87
N TYR A 45 -4.85 4.80 3.08
CA TYR A 45 -5.22 5.54 4.28
C TYR A 45 -4.79 7.01 4.19
N LYS A 46 -3.55 7.26 3.76
CA LYS A 46 -3.01 8.63 3.70
C LYS A 46 -3.70 9.49 2.64
N SER A 47 -3.94 8.96 1.45
CA SER A 47 -4.69 9.68 0.39
C SER A 47 -6.09 10.05 0.87
N THR A 48 -6.78 9.12 1.53
CA THR A 48 -8.11 9.35 2.11
C THR A 48 -8.05 10.42 3.19
N GLN A 49 -7.07 10.35 4.10
CA GLN A 49 -6.87 11.37 5.14
C GLN A 49 -6.68 12.76 4.52
N LEU A 50 -5.79 12.91 3.53
CA LEU A 50 -5.51 14.19 2.87
C LEU A 50 -6.75 14.74 2.15
N LEU A 51 -7.54 13.87 1.53
CA LEU A 51 -8.80 14.24 0.89
C LEU A 51 -9.78 14.84 1.93
N TYR A 52 -10.02 14.14 3.03
CA TYR A 52 -10.91 14.63 4.08
C TYR A 52 -10.40 15.90 4.78
N GLU A 53 -9.09 16.02 4.99
CA GLU A 53 -8.48 17.26 5.48
C GLU A 53 -8.74 18.43 4.52
N SER A 54 -8.63 18.21 3.21
CA SER A 54 -8.91 19.25 2.21
C SER A 54 -10.39 19.62 2.16
N LEU A 55 -11.30 18.66 2.28
CA LEU A 55 -12.74 18.90 2.36
C LEU A 55 -13.10 19.69 3.62
N GLN A 56 -12.51 19.35 4.77
CA GLN A 56 -12.75 20.04 6.02
C GLN A 56 -12.19 21.47 5.99
N GLN A 57 -11.03 21.67 5.37
CA GLN A 57 -10.46 22.99 5.14
C GLN A 57 -11.39 23.82 4.25
N ALA A 58 -11.87 23.25 3.14
CA ALA A 58 -12.82 23.92 2.24
C ALA A 58 -14.15 24.28 2.94
N ALA A 59 -14.66 23.39 3.80
CA ALA A 59 -15.86 23.66 4.60
C ALA A 59 -15.66 24.81 5.60
N SER A 60 -14.44 24.95 6.13
CA SER A 60 -14.08 26.00 7.10
C SER A 60 -13.83 27.34 6.42
N GLU A 61 -13.19 27.34 5.24
CA GLU A 61 -12.84 28.54 4.47
C GLU A 61 -14.00 29.03 3.59
N GLY A 62 -14.98 28.16 3.31
CA GLY A 62 -16.15 28.47 2.49
C GLY A 62 -15.88 28.52 0.98
N HIS A 63 -14.70 28.08 0.55
CA HIS A 63 -14.32 27.98 -0.86
C HIS A 63 -13.58 26.67 -1.15
N TYR A 64 -13.60 26.24 -2.40
CA TYR A 64 -12.92 25.02 -2.84
C TYR A 64 -11.39 25.20 -2.88
N PRO A 65 -10.61 24.11 -2.74
CA PRO A 65 -9.16 24.19 -2.89
C PRO A 65 -8.82 24.52 -4.36
N GLU A 66 -8.04 25.57 -4.61
CA GLU A 66 -7.60 25.99 -5.96
C GLU A 66 -6.45 25.12 -6.52
N GLY A 67 -6.56 23.80 -6.42
CA GLY A 67 -5.50 22.89 -6.84
C GLY A 67 -4.31 22.92 -5.87
N LYS A 68 -4.05 21.81 -5.18
CA LYS A 68 -2.96 21.70 -4.20
C LYS A 68 -2.13 20.46 -4.45
N THR A 69 -0.82 20.61 -4.53
CA THR A 69 0.10 19.48 -4.57
C THR A 69 0.73 19.28 -3.21
N ILE A 70 0.66 18.06 -2.68
CA ILE A 70 1.27 17.67 -1.40
C ILE A 70 2.27 16.56 -1.70
N ILE A 71 3.50 16.72 -1.22
CA ILE A 71 4.56 15.71 -1.36
C ILE A 71 4.77 15.06 0.00
N GLU A 72 4.50 13.77 0.10
CA GLU A 72 4.78 12.98 1.31
C GLU A 72 5.41 11.65 0.94
N ASN A 73 6.50 11.29 1.62
CA ASN A 73 7.23 10.03 1.43
C ASN A 73 7.56 9.74 -0.05
N GLN A 74 7.96 10.76 -0.80
CA GLN A 74 8.26 10.70 -2.25
C GLN A 74 7.04 10.47 -3.16
N THR A 75 5.83 10.31 -2.60
CA THR A 75 4.58 10.31 -3.35
C THR A 75 4.08 11.75 -3.55
N VAL A 76 3.68 12.07 -4.77
CA VAL A 76 3.03 13.33 -5.12
C VAL A 76 1.53 13.13 -5.14
N TYR A 77 0.82 13.88 -4.30
CA TYR A 77 -0.64 13.91 -4.24
C TYR A 77 -1.13 15.23 -4.83
N GLU A 78 -1.99 15.16 -5.83
CA GLU A 78 -2.61 16.32 -6.47
C GLU A 78 -4.08 16.37 -6.08
N ILE A 79 -4.48 17.42 -5.37
CA ILE A 79 -5.86 17.65 -4.94
C ILE A 79 -6.46 18.73 -5.83
N PHE A 80 -7.63 18.48 -6.42
CA PHE A 80 -8.29 19.43 -7.31
C PHE A 80 -9.81 19.30 -7.20
N PRO A 81 -10.55 20.41 -7.40
CA PRO A 81 -12.00 20.38 -7.47
C PRO A 81 -12.44 19.98 -8.89
N ILE A 82 -13.53 19.21 -8.99
CA ILE A 82 -14.19 18.89 -10.24
C ILE A 82 -15.69 19.10 -10.09
N GLU A 83 -16.34 19.67 -11.12
CA GLU A 83 -17.80 19.75 -11.16
C GLU A 83 -18.32 18.51 -11.90
N ASN A 84 -19.08 17.68 -11.21
CA ASN A 84 -19.64 16.46 -11.76
C ASN A 84 -21.16 16.45 -11.57
N GLN A 85 -21.91 16.47 -12.67
CA GLN A 85 -23.39 16.41 -12.67
C GLN A 85 -24.08 17.45 -11.77
N GLY A 86 -23.48 18.64 -11.62
CA GLY A 86 -24.01 19.73 -10.79
C GLY A 86 -23.66 19.65 -9.30
N PHE A 87 -22.85 18.67 -8.91
CA PHE A 87 -22.21 18.62 -7.59
C PHE A 87 -20.73 18.97 -7.71
N MET A 88 -20.21 19.69 -6.72
CA MET A 88 -18.76 19.88 -6.63
C MET A 88 -18.14 18.73 -5.85
N GLU A 89 -17.19 18.06 -6.49
CA GLU A 89 -16.39 17.00 -5.90
C GLU A 89 -14.97 17.52 -5.70
N VAL A 90 -14.32 17.04 -4.64
CA VAL A 90 -12.87 17.21 -4.47
C VAL A 90 -12.24 15.87 -4.77
N CYS A 91 -11.27 15.86 -5.68
CA CYS A 91 -10.53 14.67 -6.07
C CYS A 91 -9.09 14.76 -5.61
N ILE A 92 -8.51 13.61 -5.30
CA ILE A 92 -7.08 13.43 -5.07
C ILE A 92 -6.54 12.41 -6.06
N ARG A 93 -5.45 12.76 -6.76
CA ARG A 93 -4.74 11.92 -7.71
C ARG A 93 -3.31 11.66 -7.23
N TYR A 94 -2.87 10.41 -7.35
CA TYR A 94 -1.51 9.99 -6.98
C TYR A 94 -1.08 8.75 -7.77
N GLU A 95 0.22 8.48 -7.80
CA GLU A 95 0.75 7.20 -8.30
C GLU A 95 0.86 6.22 -7.13
N ASN A 96 0.25 5.04 -7.25
CA ASN A 96 0.32 4.01 -6.23
C ASN A 96 1.69 3.33 -6.18
N VAL A 97 1.94 2.46 -5.20
CA VAL A 97 3.21 1.72 -5.04
C VAL A 97 3.59 0.82 -6.22
N ARG A 98 2.72 0.67 -7.23
CA ARG A 98 2.95 -0.07 -8.48
C ARG A 98 2.98 0.85 -9.70
N ASP A 99 3.23 2.15 -9.50
CA ASP A 99 3.30 3.18 -10.53
C ASP A 99 2.02 3.29 -11.38
N ARG A 100 0.86 2.97 -10.79
CA ARG A 100 -0.44 3.16 -11.46
C ARG A 100 -1.10 4.42 -10.93
N PRO A 101 -1.65 5.27 -11.81
CA PRO A 101 -2.42 6.41 -11.38
C PRO A 101 -3.70 5.93 -10.69
N GLU A 102 -3.92 6.42 -9.48
CA GLU A 102 -5.17 6.28 -8.73
C GLU A 102 -5.77 7.65 -8.50
N GLU A 103 -7.11 7.69 -8.52
CA GLU A 103 -7.89 8.88 -8.28
C GLU A 103 -9.05 8.53 -7.36
N LYS A 104 -9.29 9.37 -6.35
CA LYS A 104 -10.42 9.25 -5.43
C LYS A 104 -11.12 10.58 -5.37
N CYS A 105 -12.44 10.57 -5.45
CA CYS A 105 -13.27 11.76 -5.41
C CYS A 105 -14.34 11.61 -4.34
N GLU A 106 -14.62 12.69 -3.64
CA GLU A 106 -15.70 12.76 -2.66
C GLU A 106 -16.51 14.04 -2.86
N VAL A 107 -17.82 13.92 -2.70
CA VAL A 107 -18.76 15.04 -2.89
C VAL A 107 -18.61 16.00 -1.72
N PHE A 108 -18.43 17.29 -2.03
CA PHE A 108 -18.50 18.33 -1.03
C PHE A 108 -19.96 18.62 -0.69
N GLN A 109 -20.42 18.13 0.46
CA GLN A 109 -21.73 18.49 1.01
C GLN A 109 -21.55 19.69 1.95
N GLN A 110 -22.15 20.81 1.55
CA GLN A 110 -22.15 22.06 2.32
C GLN A 110 -23.15 22.02 3.47
#